data_AF-A0A2V7Q7X2-F1
#
_entry.id   AF-A0A2V7Q7X2-F1
#
_cell.length_a   1.000
_cell.length_b   1.000
_cell.length_c   1.000
_cell.angle_alpha   90.00
_cell.angle_beta   90.00
_cell.angle_gamma   90.00
#
_symmetry.space_group_name_H-M   'P 1'
#
loop_
_entity.id
_entity.type
_entity.pdbx_description
1 polymer ?
#
loop_
_entity_poly.entity_id
_entity_poly.type
_entity_poly.pdbx_seq_one_letter_code
_entity_poly.pdbx_strand_id
1 'polypeptide(L)'
;MTHRALLTLILAVATGDLPVTKSVGDANGARIFLDDRAGALVLDLAPIDMPANTPHHALAQPPVAALEIPETGFIYGFRVQVVDSAGHALPDELIHHFNLIDPDHRELFLPISRRLLAAGHETGTIRLPRLLFGLPLKRGDHVVASAMVENLTPAEYRGARVRLVMSFTPARRPWPLFTASPWQMDVAFPVGDKSFTLPPGRSSRSYEGSPAVPGKIVGLGGHMHDYGRVIEFADVTTGDVIYRATPVADSVGHIASIPIAMLYGWTRLGVHIVPQHRYRIAVSYDNPTGAPIPDGGMGVVGGLFVPDRGVTWPAAEPGDSLYQEDYRHYMRLEGGGGHHMMEMGGKPMSMPMKMGAHEHPSHARH
;
A
#
# COMPACT_ATOMS: atom_id res chain seq x y z
N MET A 1 -18.74 56.97 17.93
CA MET A 1 -19.72 56.98 16.82
C MET A 1 -19.06 56.30 15.63
N THR A 2 -19.48 55.07 15.35
CA THR A 2 -18.84 54.15 14.41
C THR A 2 -19.58 54.19 13.07
N HIS A 3 -18.89 54.59 12.01
CA HIS A 3 -19.43 54.55 10.65
C HIS A 3 -19.36 53.12 10.09
N ARG A 4 -20.54 52.52 9.89
CA ARG A 4 -20.75 51.32 9.08
C ARG A 4 -20.76 51.73 7.60
N ALA A 5 -19.79 51.27 6.82
CA ALA A 5 -19.83 51.35 5.36
C ALA A 5 -20.42 50.05 4.82
N LEU A 6 -21.61 50.19 4.22
CA LEU A 6 -22.32 49.20 3.44
C LEU A 6 -21.67 49.15 2.05
N LEU A 7 -21.20 47.99 1.59
CA LEU A 7 -20.85 47.79 0.18
C LEU A 7 -21.67 46.63 -0.38
N THR A 8 -22.67 47.02 -1.16
CA THR A 8 -23.49 46.18 -2.03
C THR A 8 -22.61 45.67 -3.17
N LEU A 9 -22.59 44.36 -3.44
CA LEU A 9 -22.02 43.83 -4.69
C LEU A 9 -23.02 42.92 -5.39
N ILE A 10 -23.13 43.19 -6.68
CA ILE A 10 -24.12 42.75 -7.67
C ILE A 10 -24.05 41.23 -7.91
N LEU A 11 -25.21 40.58 -7.89
CA LEU A 11 -25.40 39.19 -8.33
C LEU A 11 -25.35 39.16 -9.87
N ALA A 12 -24.24 38.70 -10.45
CA ALA A 12 -24.21 38.29 -11.85
C ALA A 12 -24.58 36.81 -11.92
N VAL A 13 -25.75 36.52 -12.47
CA VAL A 13 -26.17 35.16 -12.82
C VAL A 13 -25.38 34.74 -14.06
N ALA A 14 -24.36 33.90 -13.88
CA ALA A 14 -23.71 33.20 -14.97
C ALA A 14 -24.35 31.82 -15.14
N THR A 15 -25.21 31.70 -16.14
CA THR A 15 -25.65 30.42 -16.69
C THR A 15 -24.58 29.87 -17.62
N GLY A 16 -24.23 28.58 -17.46
CA GLY A 16 -23.61 27.76 -18.52
C GLY A 16 -22.09 27.81 -18.61
N ASP A 17 -21.42 26.93 -17.86
CA ASP A 17 -20.69 25.76 -18.41
C ASP A 17 -20.01 25.02 -17.25
N LEU A 18 -20.18 23.71 -17.19
CA LEU A 18 -19.50 22.86 -16.21
C LEU A 18 -17.98 22.97 -16.45
N PRO A 19 -17.14 23.09 -15.40
CA PRO A 19 -15.70 23.12 -15.58
C PRO A 19 -15.25 21.81 -16.24
N VAL A 20 -14.51 21.97 -17.35
CA VAL A 20 -13.92 20.87 -18.12
C VAL A 20 -12.96 20.11 -17.21
N THR A 21 -13.34 18.89 -16.82
CA THR A 21 -12.43 17.94 -16.19
C THR A 21 -11.34 17.58 -17.19
N LYS A 22 -10.10 17.98 -16.91
CA LYS A 22 -8.94 17.53 -17.68
C LYS A 22 -8.66 16.08 -17.30
N SER A 23 -9.15 15.16 -18.12
CA SER A 23 -8.98 13.72 -17.95
C SER A 23 -7.93 13.21 -18.94
N VAL A 24 -6.93 12.48 -18.45
CA VAL A 24 -6.12 11.60 -19.28
C VAL A 24 -6.64 10.19 -19.00
N GLY A 25 -7.25 9.57 -20.01
CA GLY A 25 -7.81 8.23 -19.93
C GLY A 25 -6.95 7.22 -20.68
N ASP A 26 -6.82 6.01 -20.14
CA ASP A 26 -6.30 4.87 -20.87
C ASP A 26 -7.44 4.22 -21.69
N ALA A 27 -7.09 3.46 -22.73
CA ALA A 27 -8.00 2.74 -23.63
C ALA A 27 -9.01 1.83 -22.90
N ASN A 28 -8.68 1.43 -21.67
CA ASN A 28 -9.51 0.55 -20.83
C ASN A 28 -10.53 1.30 -19.95
N GLY A 29 -10.61 2.63 -20.03
CA GLY A 29 -11.57 3.43 -19.25
C GLY A 29 -11.15 3.75 -17.82
N ALA A 30 -9.89 3.44 -17.46
CA ALA A 30 -9.20 4.02 -16.33
C ALA A 30 -8.81 5.48 -16.63
N ARG A 31 -8.77 6.33 -15.61
CA ARG A 31 -8.47 7.76 -15.78
C ARG A 31 -7.92 8.39 -14.51
N ILE A 32 -7.17 9.46 -14.69
CA ILE A 32 -6.76 10.36 -13.61
C ILE A 32 -7.12 11.80 -13.98
N PHE A 33 -7.71 12.53 -13.04
CA PHE A 33 -8.24 13.87 -13.26
C PHE A 33 -8.26 14.71 -11.98
N LEU A 34 -8.29 16.03 -12.14
CA LEU A 34 -8.45 16.97 -11.04
C LEU A 34 -9.94 17.22 -10.78
N ASP A 35 -10.37 17.02 -9.54
CA ASP A 35 -11.65 17.51 -9.02
C ASP A 35 -11.41 18.85 -8.30
N ASP A 36 -11.60 19.95 -9.04
CA ASP A 36 -11.41 21.30 -8.53
C ASP A 36 -12.35 21.65 -7.37
N ARG A 37 -13.54 21.04 -7.31
CA ARG A 37 -14.52 21.30 -6.25
C ARG A 37 -14.08 20.64 -4.95
N ALA A 38 -13.56 19.42 -5.04
CA ALA A 38 -13.04 18.69 -3.89
C ALA A 38 -11.60 19.09 -3.51
N GLY A 39 -10.88 19.80 -4.40
CA GLY A 39 -9.45 20.06 -4.22
C GLY A 39 -8.63 18.77 -4.21
N ALA A 40 -9.01 17.82 -5.07
CA ALA A 40 -8.48 16.46 -5.05
C ALA A 40 -8.02 16.02 -6.43
N LEU A 41 -6.95 15.23 -6.47
CA LEU A 41 -6.57 14.44 -7.64
C LEU A 41 -7.24 13.07 -7.50
N VAL A 42 -8.01 12.66 -8.50
CA VAL A 42 -8.81 11.43 -8.46
C VAL A 42 -8.34 10.49 -9.54
N LEU A 43 -8.14 9.23 -9.18
CA LEU A 43 -7.85 8.13 -10.10
C LEU A 43 -8.97 7.10 -10.02
N ASP A 44 -9.61 6.83 -11.15
CA ASP A 44 -10.58 5.76 -11.32
C ASP A 44 -9.94 4.63 -12.13
N LEU A 45 -10.01 3.40 -11.65
CA LEU A 45 -9.74 2.23 -12.48
C LEU A 45 -10.92 1.93 -13.43
N ALA A 46 -10.67 1.04 -14.39
CA ALA A 46 -11.69 0.55 -15.30
C ALA A 46 -12.86 -0.07 -14.51
N PRO A 47 -14.12 0.09 -14.99
CA PRO A 47 -15.27 -0.48 -14.32
C PRO A 47 -15.24 -2.01 -14.37
N ILE A 48 -15.74 -2.64 -13.31
CA ILE A 48 -15.85 -4.09 -13.17
C ILE A 48 -17.22 -4.47 -12.61
N ASP A 49 -17.66 -5.69 -12.93
CA ASP A 49 -18.79 -6.31 -12.27
C ASP A 49 -18.30 -7.15 -11.10
N MET A 50 -18.98 -7.05 -9.96
CA MET A 50 -18.65 -7.72 -8.71
C MET A 50 -19.83 -8.59 -8.29
N PRO A 51 -19.86 -9.88 -8.68
CA PRO A 51 -20.90 -10.80 -8.25
C PRO A 51 -20.88 -10.98 -6.73
N ALA A 52 -22.04 -11.25 -6.15
CA ALA A 52 -22.18 -11.50 -4.72
C ALA A 52 -21.37 -12.73 -4.26
N ASN A 53 -20.93 -12.75 -3.00
CA ASN A 53 -20.22 -13.85 -2.34
C ASN A 53 -19.02 -14.42 -3.13
N THR A 54 -18.31 -13.56 -3.86
CA THR A 54 -17.20 -13.95 -4.72
C THR A 54 -15.87 -13.47 -4.12
N PRO A 55 -14.98 -14.40 -3.73
CA PRO A 55 -13.66 -14.04 -3.24
C PRO A 55 -12.76 -13.54 -4.38
N HIS A 56 -11.69 -12.81 -4.05
CA HIS A 56 -10.82 -12.16 -5.05
C HIS A 56 -10.24 -13.13 -6.10
N HIS A 57 -9.98 -14.40 -5.77
CA HIS A 57 -9.45 -15.40 -6.71
C HIS A 57 -10.48 -15.90 -7.72
N ALA A 58 -11.77 -15.70 -7.46
CA ALA A 58 -12.86 -16.04 -8.37
C ALA A 58 -13.43 -14.81 -9.10
N LEU A 59 -12.91 -13.62 -8.79
CA LEU A 59 -13.38 -12.35 -9.34
C LEU A 59 -12.37 -11.81 -10.36
N ALA A 60 -12.88 -11.36 -11.51
CA ALA A 60 -12.06 -10.69 -12.52
C ALA A 60 -11.58 -9.33 -11.98
N GLN A 61 -10.29 -9.24 -11.67
CA GLN A 61 -9.72 -8.05 -11.07
C GLN A 61 -9.67 -6.88 -12.07
N PRO A 62 -9.77 -5.62 -11.59
CA PRO A 62 -9.56 -4.46 -12.46
C PRO A 62 -8.23 -4.59 -13.21
N PRO A 63 -8.21 -4.34 -14.54
CA PRO A 63 -6.97 -4.24 -15.30
C PRO A 63 -6.00 -3.25 -14.64
N VAL A 64 -4.71 -3.60 -14.68
CA VAL A 64 -3.65 -2.68 -14.26
C VAL A 64 -3.66 -1.48 -15.20
N ALA A 65 -3.64 -0.26 -14.65
CA ALA A 65 -3.70 0.98 -15.41
C ALA A 65 -2.36 1.71 -15.36
N ALA A 66 -1.79 2.00 -16.53
CA ALA A 66 -0.68 2.93 -16.68
C ALA A 66 -1.26 4.30 -17.09
N LEU A 67 -0.97 5.34 -16.31
CA LEU A 67 -1.56 6.66 -16.43
C LEU A 67 -0.49 7.75 -16.28
N GLU A 68 -0.79 8.97 -16.69
CA GLU A 68 0.08 10.13 -16.50
C GLU A 68 -0.54 11.13 -15.53
N ILE A 69 0.26 11.68 -14.63
CA ILE A 69 -0.19 12.74 -13.73
C ILE A 69 -0.62 13.99 -14.53
N PRO A 70 -1.84 14.52 -14.33
CA PRO A 70 -2.35 15.64 -15.14
C PRO A 70 -1.89 17.02 -14.63
N GLU A 71 -1.42 17.14 -13.39
CA GLU A 71 -1.10 18.42 -12.75
C GLU A 71 0.08 18.29 -11.78
N THR A 72 1.00 19.26 -11.83
CA THR A 72 2.13 19.34 -10.89
C THR A 72 1.67 19.87 -9.53
N GLY A 73 2.03 19.18 -8.45
CA GLY A 73 1.67 19.58 -7.10
C GLY A 73 2.07 18.54 -6.06
N PHE A 74 1.29 18.50 -4.97
CA PHE A 74 1.61 17.69 -3.81
C PHE A 74 0.39 16.93 -3.30
N ILE A 75 0.56 15.63 -3.06
CA ILE A 75 -0.41 14.83 -2.32
C ILE A 75 -0.06 14.90 -0.84
N TYR A 76 -1.05 15.21 0.00
CA TYR A 76 -0.88 15.22 1.46
C TYR A 76 -1.88 14.31 2.17
N GLY A 77 -2.64 13.51 1.44
CA GLY A 77 -3.54 12.53 2.01
C GLY A 77 -4.25 11.75 0.92
N PHE A 78 -4.76 10.58 1.26
CA PHE A 78 -5.48 9.74 0.30
C PHE A 78 -6.50 8.84 0.99
N ARG A 79 -7.45 8.35 0.19
CA ARG A 79 -8.38 7.26 0.52
C ARG A 79 -8.64 6.45 -0.74
N VAL A 80 -8.69 5.13 -0.60
CA VAL A 80 -9.21 4.22 -1.63
C VAL A 80 -10.63 3.83 -1.26
N GLN A 81 -11.51 3.76 -2.25
CA GLN A 81 -12.91 3.38 -2.08
C GLN A 81 -13.40 2.65 -3.34
N VAL A 82 -14.42 1.80 -3.19
CA VAL A 82 -15.19 1.33 -4.35
C VAL A 82 -16.40 2.24 -4.51
N VAL A 83 -16.73 2.59 -5.75
CA VAL A 83 -17.94 3.34 -6.09
C VAL A 83 -18.79 2.59 -7.10
N ASP A 84 -20.10 2.76 -7.05
CA ASP A 84 -21.02 2.24 -8.06
C ASP A 84 -20.90 3.02 -9.39
N SER A 85 -21.69 2.62 -10.39
CA SER A 85 -21.73 3.28 -11.70
C SER A 85 -22.24 4.73 -11.66
N ALA A 86 -22.95 5.13 -10.60
CA ALA A 86 -23.41 6.50 -10.36
C ALA A 86 -22.41 7.32 -9.53
N GLY A 87 -21.36 6.69 -9.00
CA GLY A 87 -20.33 7.30 -8.18
C GLY A 87 -20.62 7.31 -6.67
N HIS A 88 -21.65 6.61 -6.19
CA HIS A 88 -21.89 6.44 -4.76
C HIS A 88 -20.89 5.45 -4.16
N ALA A 89 -20.43 5.74 -2.94
CA ALA A 89 -19.53 4.83 -2.23
C ALA A 89 -20.22 3.51 -1.90
N LEU A 90 -19.51 2.41 -2.18
CA LEU A 90 -19.84 1.06 -1.77
C LEU A 90 -19.06 0.69 -0.49
N PRO A 91 -19.37 -0.45 0.17
CA PRO A 91 -18.66 -0.87 1.39
C PRO A 91 -17.14 -0.92 1.22
N ASP A 92 -16.40 -0.45 2.23
CA ASP A 92 -14.93 -0.43 2.21
C ASP A 92 -14.34 -1.86 2.21
N GLU A 93 -15.08 -2.85 2.74
CA GLU A 93 -14.69 -4.28 2.78
C GLU A 93 -14.51 -4.90 1.38
N LEU A 94 -14.97 -4.21 0.33
CA LEU A 94 -14.78 -4.66 -1.05
C LEU A 94 -13.32 -4.49 -1.53
N ILE A 95 -12.53 -3.63 -0.89
CA ILE A 95 -11.11 -3.43 -1.24
C ILE A 95 -10.26 -4.50 -0.56
N HIS A 96 -9.63 -5.37 -1.36
CA HIS A 96 -8.62 -6.28 -0.83
C HIS A 96 -7.25 -5.60 -0.76
N HIS A 97 -6.80 -4.98 -1.86
CA HIS A 97 -5.62 -4.11 -1.85
C HIS A 97 -5.61 -3.13 -3.02
N PHE A 98 -4.82 -2.08 -2.90
CA PHE A 98 -4.55 -1.07 -3.93
C PHE A 98 -3.09 -0.62 -3.84
N ASN A 99 -2.45 -0.44 -4.98
CA ASN A 99 -1.11 0.11 -5.10
C ASN A 99 -1.08 1.23 -6.15
N LEU A 100 -0.39 2.33 -5.83
CA LEU A 100 0.06 3.34 -6.79
C LEU A 100 1.59 3.30 -6.84
N ILE A 101 2.13 3.12 -8.03
CA ILE A 101 3.56 2.87 -8.26
C ILE A 101 4.08 3.91 -9.23
N ASP A 102 5.29 4.39 -8.99
CA ASP A 102 6.08 5.17 -9.93
C ASP A 102 7.12 4.23 -10.56
N PRO A 103 6.93 3.83 -11.83
CA PRO A 103 7.79 2.86 -12.50
C PRO A 103 9.13 3.46 -12.93
N ASP A 104 9.24 4.80 -12.99
CA ASP A 104 10.38 5.52 -13.54
C ASP A 104 11.46 5.80 -12.49
N HIS A 105 11.11 5.70 -11.20
CA HIS A 105 12.00 5.98 -10.09
C HIS A 105 12.20 4.75 -9.19
N ARG A 106 13.43 4.63 -8.68
CA ARG A 106 13.84 3.54 -7.79
C ARG A 106 13.18 3.66 -6.41
N GLU A 107 12.89 2.56 -5.73
CA GLU A 107 12.58 2.56 -4.29
C GLU A 107 13.81 2.97 -3.43
N LEU A 108 13.57 3.45 -2.21
CA LEU A 108 14.64 3.98 -1.36
C LEU A 108 15.70 2.92 -1.03
N PHE A 109 15.30 1.71 -0.64
CA PHE A 109 16.23 0.66 -0.20
C PHE A 109 16.53 -0.41 -1.26
N LEU A 110 15.74 -0.50 -2.32
CA LEU A 110 15.82 -1.58 -3.32
C LEU A 110 15.79 -1.07 -4.75
N PRO A 111 16.44 -1.76 -5.71
CA PRO A 111 16.43 -1.42 -7.12
C PRO A 111 15.12 -1.87 -7.81
N ILE A 112 13.98 -1.53 -7.22
CA ILE A 112 12.63 -1.82 -7.72
C ILE A 112 11.85 -0.53 -8.00
N SER A 113 10.65 -0.61 -8.57
CA SER A 113 9.83 0.58 -8.81
C SER A 113 9.32 1.17 -7.49
N ARG A 114 9.36 2.50 -7.38
CA ARG A 114 9.00 3.23 -6.16
C ARG A 114 7.51 3.07 -5.84
N ARG A 115 7.19 2.68 -4.60
CA ARG A 115 5.81 2.57 -4.12
C ARG A 115 5.34 3.93 -3.62
N LEU A 116 4.40 4.57 -4.31
CA LEU A 116 3.87 5.87 -3.91
C LEU A 116 2.81 5.76 -2.82
N LEU A 117 1.89 4.80 -2.95
CA LEU A 117 0.78 4.58 -2.02
C LEU A 117 0.41 3.10 -2.02
N ALA A 118 0.01 2.58 -0.87
CA ALA A 118 -0.61 1.27 -0.73
C ALA A 118 -1.77 1.36 0.26
N ALA A 119 -2.84 0.61 0.02
CA ALA A 119 -4.00 0.55 0.91
C ALA A 119 -4.74 -0.78 0.78
N GLY A 120 -5.19 -1.35 1.89
CA GLY A 120 -6.28 -2.34 1.96
C GLY A 120 -7.52 -1.74 2.63
N HIS A 121 -8.55 -2.58 2.87
CA HIS A 121 -9.76 -2.15 3.60
C HIS A 121 -9.43 -1.64 5.02
N GLU A 122 -8.34 -2.12 5.62
CA GLU A 122 -7.86 -1.77 6.96
C GLU A 122 -7.12 -0.42 7.04
N THR A 123 -6.71 0.15 5.90
CA THR A 123 -5.85 1.35 5.88
C THR A 123 -6.62 2.64 6.21
N GLY A 124 -7.91 2.71 5.86
CA GLY A 124 -8.73 3.91 6.07
C GLY A 124 -8.21 5.16 5.32
N THR A 125 -8.46 6.35 5.89
CA THR A 125 -7.99 7.62 5.31
C THR A 125 -6.65 8.03 5.90
N ILE A 126 -5.65 8.24 5.04
CA ILE A 126 -4.33 8.72 5.45
C ILE A 126 -4.21 10.22 5.21
N ARG A 127 -3.66 10.95 6.18
CA ARG A 127 -3.39 12.40 6.08
C ARG A 127 -2.05 12.77 6.70
N LEU A 128 -1.27 13.53 5.95
CA LEU A 128 -0.09 14.22 6.40
C LEU A 128 -0.44 15.65 6.83
N PRO A 129 0.34 16.28 7.73
CA PRO A 129 0.23 17.70 8.01
C PRO A 129 0.50 18.52 6.72
N ARG A 130 -0.58 18.95 6.04
CA ARG A 130 -0.54 19.54 4.68
C ARG A 130 0.43 20.71 4.49
N LEU A 131 0.70 21.46 5.56
CA LEU A 131 1.60 22.61 5.51
C LEU A 131 3.07 22.19 5.60
N LEU A 132 3.35 21.05 6.23
CA LEU A 132 4.72 20.56 6.44
C LEU A 132 5.14 19.59 5.34
N PHE A 133 4.29 18.62 5.00
CA PHE A 133 4.71 17.50 4.15
C PHE A 133 3.74 17.28 3.00
N GLY A 134 4.30 16.91 1.86
CA GLY A 134 3.55 16.37 0.75
C GLY A 134 4.43 15.61 -0.23
N LEU A 135 3.85 14.59 -0.84
CA LEU A 135 4.45 13.80 -1.90
C LEU A 135 4.42 14.61 -3.19
N PRO A 136 5.59 15.02 -3.73
CA PRO A 136 5.63 15.76 -4.98
C PRO A 136 5.20 14.88 -6.15
N LEU A 137 4.35 15.43 -7.01
CA LEU A 137 4.03 14.90 -8.33
C LEU A 137 4.31 15.95 -9.39
N LYS A 138 4.78 15.53 -10.57
CA LYS A 138 4.91 16.40 -11.73
C LYS A 138 3.94 15.96 -12.83
N ARG A 139 3.39 16.93 -13.54
CA ARG A 139 2.60 16.66 -14.75
C ARG A 139 3.45 15.83 -15.73
N GLY A 140 2.87 14.76 -16.25
CA GLY A 140 3.52 13.83 -17.18
C GLY A 140 4.33 12.73 -16.50
N ASP A 141 4.46 12.72 -15.17
CA ASP A 141 5.03 11.55 -14.47
C ASP A 141 4.13 10.33 -14.75
N HIS A 142 4.73 9.20 -15.12
CA HIS A 142 4.02 7.95 -15.26
C HIS A 142 3.69 7.36 -13.89
N VAL A 143 2.50 6.80 -13.77
CA VAL A 143 2.10 6.02 -12.61
C VAL A 143 1.38 4.76 -13.04
N VAL A 144 1.58 3.70 -12.28
CA VAL A 144 0.88 2.43 -12.44
C VAL A 144 -0.03 2.21 -11.24
N ALA A 145 -1.31 2.02 -11.51
CA ALA A 145 -2.32 1.72 -10.50
C ALA A 145 -2.85 0.31 -10.67
N SER A 146 -2.90 -0.43 -9.55
CA SER A 146 -3.34 -1.82 -9.51
C SER A 146 -4.17 -2.03 -8.25
N ALA A 147 -5.31 -2.71 -8.39
CA ALA A 147 -6.18 -3.01 -7.26
C ALA A 147 -6.67 -4.45 -7.32
N MET A 148 -6.82 -5.07 -6.15
CA MET A 148 -7.63 -6.26 -6.00
C MET A 148 -8.84 -5.96 -5.15
N VAL A 149 -9.97 -6.52 -5.56
CA VAL A 149 -11.23 -6.45 -4.86
C VAL A 149 -11.77 -7.85 -4.63
N GLU A 150 -12.63 -7.94 -3.64
CA GLU A 150 -13.49 -9.10 -3.40
C GLU A 150 -14.89 -8.61 -3.05
N ASN A 151 -15.86 -9.52 -3.15
CA ASN A 151 -17.23 -9.22 -2.75
C ASN A 151 -17.78 -10.38 -1.93
N LEU A 152 -17.45 -10.42 -0.65
CA LEU A 152 -18.00 -11.41 0.28
C LEU A 152 -19.41 -11.04 0.77
N THR A 153 -19.97 -9.95 0.25
CA THR A 153 -21.32 -9.49 0.59
C THR A 153 -22.37 -10.22 -0.24
N PRO A 154 -23.63 -10.28 0.21
CA PRO A 154 -24.71 -10.89 -0.56
C PRO A 154 -25.21 -10.01 -1.73
N ALA A 155 -24.71 -8.79 -1.89
CA ALA A 155 -25.13 -7.87 -2.94
C ALA A 155 -24.24 -7.98 -4.19
N GLU A 156 -24.83 -7.89 -5.37
CA GLU A 156 -24.11 -7.76 -6.65
C GLU A 156 -23.95 -6.29 -7.03
N TYR A 157 -22.79 -5.91 -7.55
CA TYR A 157 -22.52 -4.56 -8.05
C TYR A 157 -22.08 -4.60 -9.51
N ARG A 158 -22.71 -3.78 -10.35
CA ARG A 158 -22.37 -3.69 -11.78
C ARG A 158 -21.72 -2.36 -12.14
N GLY A 159 -20.71 -2.42 -12.99
CA GLY A 159 -19.94 -1.25 -13.41
C GLY A 159 -19.33 -0.47 -12.24
N ALA A 160 -18.97 -1.18 -11.17
CA ALA A 160 -18.30 -0.61 -10.00
C ALA A 160 -16.87 -0.21 -10.35
N ARG A 161 -16.32 0.79 -9.67
CA ARG A 161 -14.95 1.27 -9.88
C ARG A 161 -14.19 1.36 -8.58
N VAL A 162 -12.94 0.95 -8.60
CA VAL A 162 -11.99 1.33 -7.55
C VAL A 162 -11.52 2.76 -7.82
N ARG A 163 -11.68 3.62 -6.82
CA ARG A 163 -11.32 5.04 -6.85
C ARG A 163 -10.30 5.37 -5.77
N LEU A 164 -9.20 5.96 -6.19
CA LEU A 164 -8.24 6.63 -5.30
C LEU A 164 -8.53 8.13 -5.31
N VAL A 165 -8.85 8.69 -4.13
CA VAL A 165 -9.02 10.13 -3.92
C VAL A 165 -7.82 10.66 -3.17
N MET A 166 -7.06 11.57 -3.78
CA MET A 166 -5.86 12.16 -3.21
C MET A 166 -6.10 13.64 -2.89
N SER A 167 -5.93 14.02 -1.62
CA SER A 167 -5.95 15.42 -1.22
C SER A 167 -4.75 16.14 -1.83
N PHE A 168 -5.02 17.17 -2.65
CA PHE A 168 -4.02 17.72 -3.56
C PHE A 168 -3.82 19.21 -3.37
N THR A 169 -2.55 19.64 -3.39
CA THR A 169 -2.17 21.05 -3.42
C THR A 169 -1.41 21.34 -4.72
N PRO A 170 -1.93 22.20 -5.62
CA PRO A 170 -1.19 22.62 -6.80
C PRO A 170 0.10 23.35 -6.46
N ALA A 171 1.16 23.18 -7.26
CA ALA A 171 2.51 23.69 -6.98
C ALA A 171 2.63 25.22 -6.84
N ARG A 172 1.61 25.99 -7.26
CA ARG A 172 1.53 27.45 -7.12
C ARG A 172 1.37 27.94 -5.66
N ARG A 173 1.31 27.04 -4.68
CA ARG A 173 1.20 27.38 -3.26
C ARG A 173 2.59 27.31 -2.58
N PRO A 174 2.85 28.14 -1.55
CA PRO A 174 4.13 28.11 -0.84
C PRO A 174 4.29 26.94 0.15
N TRP A 175 3.35 25.99 0.15
CA TRP A 175 3.37 24.78 0.97
C TRP A 175 3.18 23.54 0.07
N PRO A 176 3.61 22.34 0.51
CA PRO A 176 4.22 22.00 1.80
C PRO A 176 5.65 22.57 1.95
N LEU A 177 6.12 22.74 3.19
CA LEU A 177 7.48 23.17 3.48
C LEU A 177 8.53 22.11 3.08
N PHE A 178 8.17 20.83 3.13
CA PHE A 178 9.04 19.70 2.81
C PHE A 178 8.39 18.78 1.79
N THR A 179 9.16 18.45 0.75
CA THR A 179 8.88 17.32 -0.14
C THR A 179 9.17 16.04 0.63
N ALA A 180 8.21 15.12 0.64
CA ALA A 180 8.34 13.90 1.40
C ALA A 180 7.89 12.71 0.57
N SER A 181 8.71 11.66 0.52
CA SER A 181 8.44 10.43 -0.20
C SER A 181 8.14 9.30 0.78
N PRO A 182 7.20 8.41 0.47
CA PRO A 182 7.08 7.14 1.18
C PRO A 182 8.35 6.32 0.99
N TRP A 183 8.60 5.41 1.92
CA TRP A 183 9.61 4.38 1.79
C TRP A 183 9.13 3.13 2.52
N GLN A 184 9.71 1.98 2.14
CA GLN A 184 9.48 0.72 2.84
C GLN A 184 10.75 -0.13 2.88
N MET A 185 10.83 -0.98 3.91
CA MET A 185 11.82 -2.03 4.09
C MET A 185 11.10 -3.26 4.65
N ASP A 186 11.30 -4.45 4.11
CA ASP A 186 10.70 -5.68 4.64
C ASP A 186 11.71 -6.82 4.75
N VAL A 187 11.36 -7.81 5.59
CA VAL A 187 12.22 -8.95 5.93
C VAL A 187 12.19 -10.09 4.91
N ALA A 188 11.31 -10.02 3.91
CA ALA A 188 11.13 -11.01 2.84
C ALA A 188 11.67 -10.53 1.48
N PHE A 189 12.16 -9.30 1.40
CA PHE A 189 12.80 -8.69 0.24
C PHE A 189 13.93 -9.52 -0.37
N PRO A 190 14.19 -9.41 -1.69
CA PRO A 190 13.97 -8.22 -2.53
C PRO A 190 12.71 -8.14 -3.42
N VAL A 191 12.07 -9.24 -3.82
CA VAL A 191 10.80 -9.25 -4.61
C VAL A 191 10.01 -10.51 -4.25
N GLY A 192 8.68 -10.42 -4.24
CA GLY A 192 7.77 -11.56 -4.01
C GLY A 192 6.77 -11.32 -2.87
N ASP A 193 6.16 -12.41 -2.40
CA ASP A 193 5.24 -12.36 -1.27
C ASP A 193 5.98 -11.86 -0.02
N LYS A 194 5.40 -10.84 0.62
CA LYS A 194 5.96 -10.25 1.85
C LYS A 194 5.76 -11.14 3.08
N SER A 195 4.92 -12.16 2.95
CA SER A 195 4.64 -13.16 3.97
C SER A 195 5.65 -14.30 3.94
N PHE A 196 5.74 -15.03 5.05
CA PHE A 196 6.56 -16.22 5.13
C PHE A 196 5.94 -17.25 6.08
N THR A 197 6.23 -18.53 5.84
CA THR A 197 5.88 -19.60 6.77
C THR A 197 6.53 -19.36 8.12
N LEU A 198 5.69 -19.22 9.15
CA LEU A 198 6.11 -18.98 10.52
C LEU A 198 6.35 -20.31 11.23
N PRO A 199 7.61 -20.66 11.60
CA PRO A 199 7.90 -21.91 12.29
C PRO A 199 7.29 -21.92 13.70
N PRO A 200 7.08 -23.10 14.31
CA PRO A 200 6.65 -23.19 15.70
C PRO A 200 7.71 -22.64 16.67
N GLY A 201 7.26 -22.01 17.75
CA GLY A 201 8.10 -21.39 18.78
C GLY A 201 8.69 -20.04 18.36
N ARG A 202 9.80 -19.67 19.02
CA ARG A 202 10.47 -18.40 18.78
C ARG A 202 11.22 -18.40 17.46
N SER A 203 11.07 -17.33 16.71
CA SER A 203 11.81 -17.12 15.47
C SER A 203 12.09 -15.64 15.22
N SER A 204 13.07 -15.37 14.38
CA SER A 204 13.41 -14.01 13.94
C SER A 204 13.81 -13.99 12.47
N ARG A 205 13.51 -12.89 11.79
CA ARG A 205 13.99 -12.61 10.43
C ARG A 205 14.47 -11.17 10.33
N SER A 206 15.39 -10.93 9.43
CA SER A 206 15.91 -9.59 9.18
C SER A 206 16.36 -9.42 7.75
N TYR A 207 16.29 -8.18 7.29
CA TYR A 207 16.86 -7.76 6.02
C TYR A 207 17.69 -6.49 6.25
N GLU A 208 18.76 -6.33 5.47
CA GLU A 208 19.68 -5.20 5.56
C GLU A 208 19.82 -4.53 4.19
N GLY A 209 19.85 -3.20 4.18
CA GLY A 209 19.92 -2.40 2.96
C GLY A 209 20.48 -1.02 3.24
N SER A 210 20.73 -0.26 2.18
CA SER A 210 21.20 1.12 2.26
C SER A 210 20.29 2.01 1.41
N PRO A 211 19.97 3.23 1.88
CA PRO A 211 19.12 4.13 1.13
C PRO A 211 19.86 4.60 -0.13
N ALA A 212 19.14 4.76 -1.23
CA ALA A 212 19.70 5.24 -2.49
C ALA A 212 20.19 6.69 -2.39
N VAL A 213 19.59 7.47 -1.50
CA VAL A 213 19.88 8.88 -1.29
C VAL A 213 19.85 9.26 0.19
N PRO A 214 20.61 10.29 0.61
CA PRO A 214 20.58 10.78 1.99
C PRO A 214 19.33 11.62 2.26
N GLY A 215 18.90 11.62 3.52
CA GLY A 215 17.74 12.40 3.96
C GLY A 215 17.28 12.01 5.34
N LYS A 216 16.05 12.39 5.71
CA LYS A 216 15.52 12.22 7.07
C LYS A 216 14.27 11.36 7.07
N ILE A 217 14.25 10.32 7.90
CA ILE A 217 13.01 9.64 8.29
C ILE A 217 12.30 10.53 9.31
N VAL A 218 11.08 10.96 8.98
CA VAL A 218 10.30 11.90 9.80
C VAL A 218 9.12 11.21 10.49
N GLY A 219 8.67 10.09 9.97
CA GLY A 219 7.71 9.22 10.62
C GLY A 219 7.85 7.79 10.11
N LEU A 220 7.62 6.80 10.95
CA LEU A 220 7.67 5.40 10.58
C LEU A 220 6.78 4.55 11.48
N GLY A 221 6.25 3.49 10.90
CA GLY A 221 5.52 2.43 11.60
C GLY A 221 5.90 1.09 11.02
N GLY A 222 5.16 0.06 11.38
CA GLY A 222 5.36 -1.26 10.82
C GLY A 222 4.06 -2.03 10.61
N HIS A 223 4.21 -3.20 10.03
CA HIS A 223 3.17 -4.19 9.89
C HIS A 223 3.73 -5.58 10.20
N MET A 224 2.98 -6.34 10.99
CA MET A 224 3.29 -7.71 11.39
C MET A 224 2.00 -8.51 11.44
N HIS A 225 2.07 -9.76 11.01
CA HIS A 225 1.01 -10.75 11.28
C HIS A 225 1.03 -11.22 12.74
N ASP A 226 -0.05 -11.90 13.16
CA ASP A 226 -0.22 -12.46 14.49
C ASP A 226 0.99 -13.24 15.02
N TYR A 227 1.12 -13.27 16.34
CA TYR A 227 2.29 -13.82 17.05
C TYR A 227 3.58 -12.98 16.92
N GLY A 228 3.54 -11.87 16.20
CA GLY A 228 4.59 -10.85 16.20
C GLY A 228 4.86 -10.32 17.61
N ARG A 229 6.15 -10.21 17.96
CA ARG A 229 6.59 -9.75 19.29
C ARG A 229 7.27 -8.40 19.25
N VAL A 230 8.19 -8.20 18.31
CA VAL A 230 8.94 -6.95 18.14
C VAL A 230 9.24 -6.75 16.67
N ILE A 231 9.09 -5.51 16.21
CA ILE A 231 9.66 -5.01 14.97
C ILE A 231 10.66 -3.90 15.29
N GLU A 232 11.80 -3.92 14.61
CA GLU A 232 12.91 -2.98 14.83
C GLU A 232 13.49 -2.50 13.51
N PHE A 233 13.80 -1.21 13.43
CA PHE A 233 14.59 -0.60 12.37
C PHE A 233 15.79 0.11 13.00
N ALA A 234 17.00 -0.28 12.59
CA ALA A 234 18.26 0.16 13.20
C ALA A 234 19.31 0.52 12.14
N ASP A 235 20.17 1.47 12.48
CA ASP A 235 21.44 1.72 11.79
C ASP A 235 22.47 0.72 12.32
N VAL A 236 22.79 -0.32 11.56
CA VAL A 236 23.77 -1.33 11.99
C VAL A 236 25.21 -0.89 11.77
N THR A 237 25.43 0.22 11.07
CA THR A 237 26.76 0.83 10.93
C THR A 237 27.16 1.56 12.22
N THR A 238 26.25 2.28 12.86
CA THR A 238 26.51 2.98 14.13
C THR A 238 26.09 2.18 15.37
N GLY A 239 25.17 1.23 15.21
CA GLY A 239 24.55 0.49 16.32
C GLY A 239 23.31 1.19 16.90
N ASP A 240 22.83 2.27 16.28
CA ASP A 240 21.69 3.04 16.76
C ASP A 240 20.35 2.40 16.36
N VAL A 241 19.50 2.13 17.35
CA VAL A 241 18.11 1.74 17.10
C VAL A 241 17.27 2.98 16.81
N ILE A 242 16.76 3.09 15.58
CA ILE A 242 15.98 4.24 15.13
C ILE A 242 14.51 4.09 15.53
N TYR A 243 13.99 2.85 15.46
CA TYR A 243 12.62 2.52 15.81
C TYR A 243 12.53 1.10 16.32
N ARG A 244 11.72 0.91 17.36
CA ARG A 244 11.42 -0.40 17.93
C ARG A 244 10.02 -0.37 18.49
N ALA A 245 9.19 -1.31 18.10
CA ALA A 245 7.81 -1.37 18.53
C ALA A 245 7.39 -2.80 18.88
N THR A 246 6.57 -2.90 19.93
CA THR A 246 5.83 -4.11 20.29
C THR A 246 4.41 -3.95 19.74
N PRO A 247 3.86 -4.94 19.02
CA PRO A 247 2.48 -4.91 18.56
C PRO A 247 1.49 -4.76 19.72
N VAL A 248 0.39 -4.05 19.48
CA VAL A 248 -0.75 -3.96 20.39
C VAL A 248 -1.75 -5.02 19.97
N ALA A 249 -2.08 -5.93 20.87
CA ALA A 249 -3.08 -6.97 20.63
C ALA A 249 -4.50 -6.50 21.00
N ASP A 250 -5.51 -7.08 20.35
CA ASP A 250 -6.91 -6.94 20.72
C ASP A 250 -7.28 -7.82 21.93
N SER A 251 -8.55 -7.85 22.30
CA SER A 251 -9.07 -8.64 23.42
C SER A 251 -8.98 -10.16 23.23
N VAL A 252 -8.75 -10.63 22.00
CA VAL A 252 -8.70 -12.05 21.62
C VAL A 252 -7.24 -12.49 21.39
N GLY A 253 -6.30 -11.55 21.36
CA GLY A 253 -4.86 -11.79 21.22
C GLY A 253 -4.33 -11.62 19.80
N HIS A 254 -5.15 -11.17 18.85
CA HIS A 254 -4.73 -10.81 17.50
C HIS A 254 -4.06 -9.44 17.49
N ILE A 255 -3.10 -9.20 16.60
CA ILE A 255 -2.47 -7.90 16.48
C ILE A 255 -3.49 -6.89 15.93
N ALA A 256 -3.84 -5.89 16.75
CA ALA A 256 -4.72 -4.80 16.38
C ALA A 256 -3.97 -3.65 15.70
N SER A 257 -2.74 -3.35 16.14
CA SER A 257 -1.94 -2.28 15.54
C SER A 257 -0.45 -2.39 15.88
N ILE A 258 0.38 -1.72 15.07
CA ILE A 258 1.79 -1.48 15.37
C ILE A 258 1.97 0.01 15.70
N PRO A 259 2.58 0.37 16.84
CA PRO A 259 2.83 1.77 17.21
C PRO A 259 3.59 2.55 16.14
N ILE A 260 3.11 3.73 15.78
CA ILE A 260 3.77 4.65 14.84
C ILE A 260 4.67 5.63 15.64
N ALA A 261 5.89 5.85 15.17
CA ALA A 261 6.80 6.86 15.70
C ALA A 261 6.86 8.08 14.79
N MET A 262 6.61 9.26 15.36
CA MET A 262 6.81 10.55 14.71
C MET A 262 8.15 11.11 15.17
N LEU A 263 9.10 11.28 14.25
CA LEU A 263 10.49 11.66 14.54
C LEU A 263 10.76 13.15 14.34
N TYR A 264 9.73 13.94 14.07
CA TYR A 264 9.80 15.40 14.00
C TYR A 264 9.14 16.08 15.20
N GLY A 265 9.60 17.29 15.50
CA GLY A 265 9.08 18.16 16.54
C GLY A 265 9.60 19.59 16.37
N TRP A 266 9.47 20.40 17.41
CA TRP A 266 9.84 21.82 17.36
C TRP A 266 11.33 22.08 17.06
N THR A 267 12.22 21.15 17.45
CA THR A 267 13.68 21.32 17.36
C THR A 267 14.37 20.39 16.36
N ARG A 268 13.66 19.38 15.83
CA ARG A 268 14.24 18.36 14.95
C ARG A 268 13.22 17.91 13.91
N LEU A 269 13.66 17.69 12.67
CA LEU A 269 12.80 17.24 11.57
C LEU A 269 12.73 15.72 11.43
N GLY A 270 13.69 14.97 11.95
CA GLY A 270 13.76 13.52 11.76
C GLY A 270 15.13 12.95 12.10
N VAL A 271 15.27 11.63 11.92
CA VAL A 271 16.54 10.92 11.99
C VAL A 271 17.18 10.91 10.60
N HIS A 272 18.40 11.39 10.50
CA HIS A 272 19.14 11.46 9.24
C HIS A 272 19.73 10.09 8.92
N ILE A 273 19.57 9.64 7.68
CA ILE A 273 20.12 8.39 7.15
C ILE A 273 20.92 8.68 5.89
N VAL A 274 21.96 7.88 5.63
CA VAL A 274 22.89 8.11 4.52
C VAL A 274 23.22 6.82 3.76
N PRO A 275 23.51 6.89 2.44
CA PRO A 275 23.83 5.70 1.63
C PRO A 275 25.05 4.91 2.09
N GLN A 276 25.97 5.54 2.83
CA GLN A 276 27.18 4.88 3.35
C GLN A 276 26.88 3.94 4.52
N HIS A 277 25.71 4.06 5.14
CA HIS A 277 25.32 3.23 6.27
C HIS A 277 24.47 2.05 5.81
N ARG A 278 24.51 0.97 6.58
CA ARG A 278 23.61 -0.17 6.45
C ARG A 278 22.54 -0.07 7.53
N TYR A 279 21.31 -0.20 7.11
CA TYR A 279 20.14 -0.22 7.96
C TYR A 279 19.55 -1.61 7.96
N ARG A 280 18.97 -2.03 9.08
CA ARG A 280 18.36 -3.33 9.25
C ARG A 280 16.93 -3.19 9.71
N ILE A 281 16.02 -3.89 9.04
CA ILE A 281 14.75 -4.29 9.63
C ILE A 281 14.90 -5.67 10.26
N ALA A 282 14.38 -5.84 11.47
CA ALA A 282 14.30 -7.13 12.14
C ALA A 282 12.91 -7.33 12.76
N VAL A 283 12.39 -8.54 12.65
CA VAL A 283 11.18 -8.97 13.34
C VAL A 283 11.44 -10.20 14.19
N SER A 284 10.74 -10.29 15.30
CA SER A 284 10.69 -11.47 16.15
C SER A 284 9.26 -11.93 16.34
N TYR A 285 9.09 -13.24 16.41
CA TYR A 285 7.83 -13.95 16.52
C TYR A 285 7.91 -15.04 17.58
N ASP A 286 6.75 -15.47 18.06
CA ASP A 286 6.61 -16.60 18.99
C ASP A 286 5.30 -17.35 18.73
N ASN A 287 5.37 -18.37 17.88
CA ASN A 287 4.22 -19.16 17.46
C ASN A 287 3.93 -20.30 18.46
N PRO A 288 2.82 -20.24 19.24
CA PRO A 288 2.54 -21.21 20.29
C PRO A 288 1.82 -22.48 19.78
N THR A 289 1.49 -22.56 18.49
CA THR A 289 0.60 -23.61 17.96
C THR A 289 1.25 -24.99 17.85
N GLY A 290 2.59 -25.06 17.96
CA GLY A 290 3.35 -26.30 17.79
C GLY A 290 3.47 -26.78 16.33
N ALA A 291 2.92 -26.06 15.37
CA ALA A 291 3.03 -26.35 13.94
C ALA A 291 3.45 -25.10 13.13
N PRO A 292 4.09 -25.26 11.96
CA PRO A 292 4.32 -24.14 11.05
C PRO A 292 2.98 -23.54 10.57
N ILE A 293 2.93 -22.21 10.46
CA ILE A 293 1.78 -21.49 9.92
C ILE A 293 2.18 -20.92 8.55
N PRO A 294 1.66 -21.47 7.43
CA PRO A 294 1.86 -20.89 6.10
C PRO A 294 1.42 -19.42 6.09
N ASP A 295 2.23 -18.54 5.52
CA ASP A 295 2.00 -17.09 5.48
C ASP A 295 1.77 -16.40 6.84
N GLY A 296 2.09 -17.10 7.93
CA GLY A 296 1.82 -16.63 9.29
C GLY A 296 2.74 -15.50 9.76
N GLY A 297 3.83 -15.20 9.05
CA GLY A 297 4.76 -14.13 9.39
C GLY A 297 4.82 -13.06 8.31
N MET A 298 4.95 -11.80 8.71
CA MET A 298 5.26 -10.66 7.85
C MET A 298 6.06 -9.62 8.64
N GLY A 299 6.97 -8.90 8.01
CA GLY A 299 7.72 -7.86 8.72
C GLY A 299 8.07 -6.72 7.80
N VAL A 300 7.27 -5.66 7.85
CA VAL A 300 7.47 -4.46 7.02
C VAL A 300 7.59 -3.25 7.93
N VAL A 301 8.59 -2.40 7.69
CA VAL A 301 8.67 -1.04 8.20
C VAL A 301 8.48 -0.11 7.01
N GLY A 302 7.72 0.96 7.22
CA GLY A 302 7.56 1.99 6.21
C GLY A 302 7.23 3.32 6.86
N GLY A 303 7.33 4.38 6.08
CA GLY A 303 7.13 5.70 6.63
C GLY A 303 7.35 6.81 5.63
N LEU A 304 7.66 7.99 6.18
CA LEU A 304 7.85 9.21 5.44
C LEU A 304 9.32 9.65 5.50
N PHE A 305 9.90 9.91 4.34
CA PHE A 305 11.28 10.30 4.14
C PHE A 305 11.35 11.66 3.45
N VAL A 306 12.15 12.57 4.00
CA VAL A 306 12.44 13.89 3.42
C VAL A 306 13.86 13.85 2.87
N PRO A 307 14.06 13.85 1.54
CA PRO A 307 15.39 13.90 0.93
C PRO A 307 16.15 15.15 1.38
N ASP A 308 17.48 15.06 1.46
CA ASP A 308 18.30 16.25 1.68
C ASP A 308 18.14 17.26 0.54
N ARG A 309 18.33 18.55 0.84
CA ARG A 309 18.12 19.62 -0.14
C ARG A 309 19.08 19.46 -1.33
N GLY A 310 18.52 19.49 -2.54
CA GLY A 310 19.29 19.39 -3.79
C GLY A 310 19.58 17.95 -4.23
N VAL A 311 19.16 16.94 -3.45
CA VAL A 311 19.20 15.55 -3.87
C VAL A 311 18.23 15.32 -5.01
N THR A 312 18.71 14.66 -6.07
CA THR A 312 17.87 14.13 -7.14
C THR A 312 17.58 12.67 -6.83
N TRP A 313 16.30 12.29 -6.90
CA TRP A 313 15.90 10.91 -6.69
C TRP A 313 16.36 10.05 -7.88
N PRO A 314 16.96 8.86 -7.67
CA PRO A 314 17.46 8.04 -8.77
C PRO A 314 16.33 7.51 -9.64
N ALA A 315 16.57 7.49 -10.96
CA ALA A 315 15.73 6.74 -11.88
C ALA A 315 15.78 5.23 -11.54
N ALA A 316 14.72 4.52 -11.89
CA ALA A 316 14.76 3.07 -11.94
C ALA A 316 15.75 2.61 -13.04
N GLU A 317 16.32 1.42 -12.88
CA GLU A 317 17.18 0.79 -13.88
C GLU A 317 16.42 -0.37 -14.52
N PRO A 318 15.84 -0.18 -15.73
CA PRO A 318 15.07 -1.24 -16.39
C PRO A 318 15.88 -2.50 -16.68
N GLY A 319 17.21 -2.41 -16.78
CA GLY A 319 18.07 -3.58 -16.96
C GLY A 319 18.28 -4.43 -15.69
N ASP A 320 17.90 -3.93 -14.51
CA ASP A 320 18.09 -4.63 -13.23
C ASP A 320 17.11 -5.82 -13.12
N SER A 321 17.62 -6.99 -12.70
CA SER A 321 16.80 -8.20 -12.59
C SER A 321 15.67 -8.06 -11.57
N LEU A 322 15.94 -7.39 -10.45
CA LEU A 322 14.93 -7.16 -9.42
C LEU A 322 13.88 -6.16 -9.89
N TYR A 323 14.28 -5.14 -10.66
CA TYR A 323 13.31 -4.25 -11.30
C TYR A 323 12.41 -5.03 -12.26
N GLN A 324 12.97 -5.94 -13.06
CA GLN A 324 12.21 -6.74 -14.02
C GLN A 324 11.25 -7.73 -13.35
N GLU A 325 11.67 -8.37 -12.26
CA GLU A 325 10.80 -9.21 -11.42
C GLU A 325 9.67 -8.37 -10.79
N ASP A 326 10.01 -7.21 -10.21
CA ASP A 326 9.04 -6.28 -9.65
C ASP A 326 8.02 -5.82 -10.70
N TYR A 327 8.51 -5.41 -11.88
CA TYR A 327 7.72 -5.00 -13.04
C TYR A 327 6.71 -6.06 -13.44
N ARG A 328 7.17 -7.30 -13.66
CA ARG A 328 6.28 -8.42 -14.02
C ARG A 328 5.26 -8.70 -12.93
N HIS A 329 5.64 -8.59 -11.67
CA HIS A 329 4.76 -8.79 -10.52
C HIS A 329 3.65 -7.72 -10.45
N TYR A 330 4.00 -6.43 -10.42
CA TYR A 330 2.98 -5.38 -10.30
C TYR A 330 2.14 -5.17 -11.56
N MET A 331 2.70 -5.48 -12.73
CA MET A 331 1.96 -5.50 -14.00
C MET A 331 1.13 -6.78 -14.20
N ARG A 332 1.25 -7.77 -13.31
CA ARG A 332 0.55 -9.06 -13.37
C ARG A 332 0.81 -9.82 -14.69
N LEU A 333 2.05 -9.79 -15.18
CA LEU A 333 2.44 -10.39 -16.46
C LEU A 333 2.79 -11.87 -16.35
N GLU A 334 3.13 -12.34 -15.15
CA GLU A 334 3.34 -13.75 -14.87
C GLU A 334 2.03 -14.35 -14.32
N GLY A 335 1.34 -15.11 -15.17
CA GLY A 335 0.41 -16.17 -14.76
C GLY A 335 -0.79 -15.81 -13.86
N GLY A 336 -1.74 -15.00 -14.34
CA GLY A 336 -3.13 -15.02 -13.85
C GLY A 336 -3.38 -14.29 -12.52
N GLY A 337 -4.59 -13.74 -12.36
CA GLY A 337 -4.97 -13.04 -11.13
C GLY A 337 -4.88 -13.95 -9.90
N GLY A 338 -4.23 -13.45 -8.84
CA GLY A 338 -4.10 -14.12 -7.56
C GLY A 338 -2.92 -15.09 -7.53
N HIS A 339 -1.99 -14.83 -6.61
CA HIS A 339 -1.00 -15.76 -6.04
C HIS A 339 -0.55 -16.91 -6.95
N HIS A 340 0.71 -16.86 -7.39
CA HIS A 340 1.43 -18.02 -7.92
C HIS A 340 1.58 -19.08 -6.81
N MET A 341 0.54 -19.90 -6.63
CA MET A 341 0.65 -21.22 -6.03
C MET A 341 1.44 -22.10 -7.01
N MET A 342 2.71 -22.33 -6.71
CA MET A 342 3.41 -23.50 -7.25
C MET A 342 2.70 -24.76 -6.74
N GLU A 343 1.87 -25.33 -7.61
CA GLU A 343 1.59 -26.75 -7.61
C GLU A 343 2.91 -27.49 -7.88
N MET A 344 3.61 -27.89 -6.81
CA MET A 344 4.76 -28.78 -6.93
C MET A 344 4.26 -30.18 -7.27
N GLY A 345 4.18 -30.46 -8.56
CA GLY A 345 4.10 -31.81 -9.11
C GLY A 345 5.32 -32.64 -8.70
N GLY A 346 5.17 -33.39 -7.61
CA GLY A 346 6.04 -34.49 -7.22
C GLY A 346 5.34 -35.82 -7.52
N LYS A 347 6.01 -36.68 -8.31
CA LYS A 347 5.58 -37.99 -8.83
C LYS A 347 4.82 -38.89 -7.82
N PRO A 348 3.92 -39.77 -8.31
CA PRO A 348 3.07 -40.61 -7.48
C PRO A 348 3.87 -41.76 -6.86
N MET A 349 3.99 -41.77 -5.53
CA MET A 349 4.35 -42.98 -4.79
C MET A 349 3.07 -43.77 -4.52
N SER A 350 2.85 -44.77 -5.35
CA SER A 350 1.89 -45.85 -5.10
C SER A 350 2.33 -46.65 -3.88
N MET A 351 1.46 -46.74 -2.86
CA MET A 351 1.45 -47.83 -1.89
C MET A 351 -0.01 -48.13 -1.49
N PRO A 352 -0.34 -49.41 -1.21
CA PRO A 352 -1.68 -49.96 -1.39
C PRO A 352 -2.63 -49.67 -0.22
N MET A 353 -3.87 -49.30 -0.54
CA MET A 353 -4.97 -49.37 0.41
C MET A 353 -5.29 -50.84 0.72
N LYS A 354 -5.08 -51.24 1.97
CA LYS A 354 -5.86 -52.32 2.59
C LYS A 354 -7.12 -51.68 3.16
N MET A 355 -8.24 -51.81 2.45
CA MET A 355 -9.56 -51.69 3.05
C MET A 355 -10.11 -53.09 3.34
N GLY A 356 -10.51 -53.31 4.58
CA GLY A 356 -11.41 -54.37 5.03
C GLY A 356 -12.05 -53.83 6.30
N ALA A 357 -13.17 -53.13 6.18
CA ALA A 357 -14.50 -53.66 6.42
C ALA A 357 -14.74 -53.92 7.92
N HIS A 358 -15.35 -52.95 8.60
CA HIS A 358 -16.07 -53.21 9.84
C HIS A 358 -17.56 -53.05 9.57
N GLU A 359 -18.20 -54.20 9.36
CA GLU A 359 -19.62 -54.41 9.60
C GLU A 359 -19.88 -54.35 11.11
N HIS A 360 -20.98 -53.70 11.50
CA HIS A 360 -21.56 -53.83 12.83
C HIS A 360 -22.08 -55.26 13.07
N PRO A 361 -22.09 -55.72 14.34
CA PRO A 361 -23.40 -56.08 14.86
C PRO A 361 -23.68 -55.58 16.27
N SER A 362 -24.98 -55.47 16.49
CA SER A 362 -25.75 -55.17 17.70
C SER A 362 -25.50 -56.10 18.90
N HIS A 363 -25.53 -55.50 20.08
CA HIS A 363 -26.09 -55.95 21.37
C HIS A 363 -26.02 -57.43 21.80
N ALA A 364 -25.44 -57.66 22.99
CA ALA A 364 -26.07 -58.43 24.08
C ALA A 364 -25.39 -58.18 25.46
N ARG A 365 -26.22 -57.78 26.45
CA ARG A 365 -26.27 -58.11 27.90
C ARG A 365 -24.95 -58.16 28.70
N HIS A 366 -24.80 -57.47 29.83
CA HIS A 366 -25.65 -57.45 31.04
C HIS A 366 -25.54 -56.12 31.78
#